data_AF-A0A2G9TF01-F1
#
_entry.id   AF-A0A2G9TF01-F1
#
_cell.length_a   1.000
_cell.length_b   1.000
_cell.length_c   1.000
_cell.angle_alpha   90.00
_cell.angle_beta   90.00
_cell.angle_gamma   90.00
#
_symmetry.space_group_name_H-M   'P 1'
#
loop_
_entity.id
_entity.type
_entity.pdbx_description
1 polymer ?
#
loop_
_entity_poly.entity_id
_entity_poly.type
_entity_poly.pdbx_seq_one_letter_code
_entity_poly.pdbx_strand_id
1 'polypeptide(L)'
;MKLVFNVEVKKAPGRLEHVAKEGDLLYPGSVIARLIDQKDGEKYRPKPFLESFPEWTELPDNEHVIPETKRHGRCFDMCMNVLKGSIPPGADFSMDDLVEELFCYLESTTLPFALFKQALNPMVNRLPEKYCTKIKEIAEVDSMGNFALIKSILDDYFGSLSHTEWEMAKAVCNTVYQICERFENGLLSNTGYVLNSLLDEYKQCERFFEGRVYDDAVALLNEE
;
A
#
# COMPACT_ATOMS: atom_id res chain seq x y z
N MET A 1 -0.39 27.24 30.79
CA MET A 1 -1.52 27.43 31.74
C MET A 1 -0.96 27.57 33.15
N LYS A 2 -1.40 28.56 33.94
CA LYS A 2 -0.98 28.75 35.34
C LYS A 2 -2.10 28.29 36.28
N LEU A 3 -2.44 27.01 36.20
CA LEU A 3 -3.54 26.39 36.94
C LEU A 3 -2.99 25.35 37.90
N VAL A 4 -3.67 25.16 39.02
CA VAL A 4 -3.36 24.10 39.98
C VAL A 4 -4.11 22.84 39.53
N PHE A 5 -3.37 21.75 39.37
CA PHE A 5 -3.94 20.43 39.06
C PHE A 5 -3.87 19.54 40.30
N ASN A 6 -5.01 18.99 40.71
CA ASN A 6 -5.05 18.00 41.77
C ASN A 6 -4.71 16.63 41.17
N VAL A 7 -3.64 16.00 41.66
CA VAL A 7 -3.26 14.64 41.25
C VAL A 7 -4.07 13.65 42.06
N GLU A 8 -5.04 13.00 41.43
CA GLU A 8 -5.83 11.95 42.07
C GLU A 8 -5.03 10.65 42.13
N VAL A 9 -4.96 10.07 43.33
CA VAL A 9 -4.33 8.77 43.55
C VAL A 9 -5.41 7.70 43.51
N LYS A 10 -5.24 6.67 42.67
CA LYS A 10 -6.08 5.47 42.74
C LYS A 10 -5.95 4.89 44.16
N LYS A 11 -7.07 4.71 44.87
CA LYS A 11 -7.10 4.21 46.25
C LYS A 11 -6.47 2.81 46.31
N ALA A 12 -5.17 2.76 46.57
CA ALA A 12 -4.40 1.55 46.75
C ALA A 12 -3.74 1.59 48.14
N PRO A 13 -3.78 0.49 48.91
CA PRO A 13 -3.12 0.44 50.22
C PRO A 13 -1.60 0.56 50.04
N GLY A 14 -0.94 1.35 50.90
CA GLY A 14 0.51 1.49 50.89
C GLY A 14 0.98 2.83 51.48
N ARG A 15 2.29 2.94 51.72
CA ARG A 15 2.94 4.19 52.13
C ARG A 15 3.46 4.92 50.90
N LEU A 16 3.21 6.22 50.80
CA LEU A 16 3.70 7.03 49.68
C LEU A 16 5.17 7.45 49.93
N GLU A 17 6.05 7.21 48.96
CA GLU A 17 7.41 7.72 48.90
C GLU A 17 7.53 8.70 47.74
N HIS A 18 7.91 9.94 48.05
CA HIS A 18 8.09 10.98 47.05
C HIS A 18 9.36 10.74 46.25
N VAL A 19 9.24 10.72 44.92
CA VAL A 19 10.36 10.51 43.99
C VAL A 19 10.74 11.83 43.31
N ALA A 20 9.75 12.62 42.89
CA ALA A 20 9.95 13.97 42.39
C ALA A 20 10.01 14.97 43.55
N LYS A 21 10.89 15.96 43.46
CA LYS A 21 11.00 17.04 44.45
C LYS A 21 10.12 18.22 44.05
N GLU A 22 9.75 19.01 45.06
CA GLU A 22 9.03 20.26 44.83
C GLU A 22 9.90 21.21 43.99
N GLY A 23 9.33 21.73 42.90
CA GLY A 23 10.03 22.58 41.95
C GLY A 23 10.64 21.84 40.75
N ASP A 24 10.64 20.50 40.74
CA ASP A 24 11.08 19.73 39.58
C ASP A 24 10.10 19.87 38.40
N LEU A 25 10.66 19.89 37.18
CA LEU A 25 9.87 19.84 35.95
C LEU A 25 9.27 18.44 35.76
N LEU A 26 7.96 18.37 35.54
CA LEU A 26 7.26 17.11 35.29
C LEU A 26 6.97 16.94 33.79
N TYR A 27 7.31 15.77 33.24
CA TYR A 27 6.99 15.37 31.87
C TYR A 27 5.84 14.36 31.85
N PRO A 28 5.10 14.22 30.73
CA PRO A 28 4.12 13.15 30.57
C PRO A 28 4.72 11.78 30.91
N GLY A 29 4.07 11.02 31.80
CA GLY A 29 4.57 9.72 32.28
C GLY A 29 5.59 9.77 33.43
N SER A 30 5.97 10.96 33.91
CA SER A 30 6.86 11.09 35.06
C SER A 30 6.25 10.53 36.34
N VAL A 31 7.05 9.81 37.12
CA VAL A 31 6.63 9.23 38.40
C VAL A 31 6.86 10.24 39.52
N ILE A 32 5.78 10.82 40.07
CA ILE A 32 5.84 11.82 41.15
C ILE A 32 6.17 11.15 42.50
N ALA A 33 5.54 10.02 42.76
CA ALA A 33 5.71 9.26 43.98
C ALA A 33 5.45 7.78 43.72
N ARG A 34 6.05 6.91 44.54
CA ARG A 34 5.88 5.47 44.51
C ARG A 34 5.14 5.02 45.76
N LEU A 35 4.29 4.00 45.65
CA LEU A 35 3.68 3.33 46.79
C LEU A 35 4.57 2.17 47.24
N ILE A 36 4.92 2.14 48.51
CA ILE A 36 5.71 1.09 49.20
C ILE A 36 4.76 0.27 50.09
N ASP A 37 5.16 -0.95 50.45
CA ASP A 37 4.48 -1.87 51.38
C ASP A 37 3.16 -2.46 50.85
N GLN A 38 3.07 -2.65 49.54
CA GLN A 38 1.96 -3.37 48.92
C GLN A 38 2.11 -4.89 49.11
N LYS A 39 1.44 -5.43 50.14
CA LYS A 39 1.49 -6.88 50.48
C LYS A 39 0.98 -7.81 49.37
N ASP A 40 0.18 -7.31 48.42
CA ASP A 40 -0.41 -8.09 47.32
C ASP A 40 -0.09 -7.53 45.92
N GLY A 41 0.80 -6.54 45.79
CA GLY A 41 1.04 -5.82 44.53
C GLY A 41 1.67 -6.68 43.41
N GLU A 42 2.50 -7.66 43.78
CA GLU A 42 3.19 -8.52 42.80
C GLU A 42 2.30 -9.60 42.18
N LYS A 43 1.21 -10.00 42.86
CA LYS A 43 0.30 -11.05 42.36
C LYS A 43 -0.45 -10.67 41.09
N TYR A 44 -0.64 -9.36 40.87
CA TYR A 44 -1.37 -8.82 39.72
C TYR A 44 -0.45 -8.19 38.67
N ARG A 45 0.88 -8.34 38.80
CA ARG A 45 1.79 -7.78 37.81
C ARG A 45 1.64 -8.58 36.50
N PRO A 46 1.24 -7.94 35.39
CA PRO A 46 1.17 -8.63 34.12
C PRO A 46 2.57 -9.10 33.74
N LYS A 47 2.67 -10.36 33.29
CA LYS A 47 3.92 -10.89 32.73
C LYS A 47 4.05 -10.37 31.29
N PRO A 48 5.22 -9.85 30.88
CA PRO A 48 5.42 -9.45 29.49
C PRO A 48 5.32 -10.70 28.61
N PHE A 49 4.60 -10.58 27.50
CA PHE A 49 4.64 -11.56 26.44
C PHE A 49 5.95 -11.38 25.68
N LEU A 50 6.83 -12.37 25.75
CA LEU A 50 8.17 -12.34 25.14
C LEU A 50 8.29 -13.33 23.98
N GLU A 51 7.24 -14.12 23.74
CA GLU A 51 7.19 -15.06 22.63
C GLU A 51 6.78 -14.31 21.36
N SER A 52 7.12 -14.87 20.19
CA SER A 52 6.59 -14.40 18.92
C SER A 52 5.19 -14.98 18.71
N PHE A 53 4.36 -14.26 17.96
CA PHE A 53 3.12 -14.84 17.46
C PHE A 53 3.45 -16.03 16.55
N PRO A 54 2.87 -17.23 16.77
CA PRO A 54 3.13 -18.40 15.93
C PRO A 54 2.79 -18.11 14.46
N GLU A 55 1.77 -17.30 14.19
CA GLU A 55 1.36 -16.87 12.84
C GLU A 55 2.44 -16.05 12.09
N TRP A 56 3.45 -15.54 12.80
CA TRP A 56 4.55 -14.74 12.22
C TRP A 56 5.87 -15.53 12.13
N THR A 57 5.94 -16.67 12.82
CA THR A 57 7.14 -17.52 12.86
C THR A 57 6.98 -18.75 11.98
N GLU A 58 5.73 -19.21 11.82
CA GLU A 58 5.34 -20.09 10.73
C GLU A 58 5.47 -19.29 9.43
N LEU A 59 6.68 -19.29 8.85
CA LEU A 59 6.83 -19.15 7.40
C LEU A 59 5.87 -20.18 6.84
N PRO A 60 4.77 -19.79 6.18
CA PRO A 60 3.91 -20.79 5.61
C PRO A 60 4.77 -21.55 4.62
N ASP A 61 4.96 -22.86 4.84
CA ASP A 61 5.54 -23.79 3.85
C ASP A 61 4.79 -23.75 2.49
N ASN A 62 3.71 -22.95 2.40
CA ASN A 62 3.01 -22.50 1.20
C ASN A 62 3.61 -21.22 0.54
N GLU A 63 4.83 -20.80 0.84
CA GLU A 63 5.56 -19.82 0.00
C GLU A 63 5.77 -20.32 -1.45
N HIS A 64 5.57 -21.62 -1.67
CA HIS A 64 5.35 -22.17 -2.99
C HIS A 64 4.01 -21.67 -3.57
N VAL A 65 4.18 -20.74 -4.52
CA VAL A 65 3.21 -20.27 -5.53
C VAL A 65 2.33 -19.06 -5.15
N ILE A 66 2.91 -18.03 -4.53
CA ILE A 66 2.35 -16.67 -4.75
C ILE A 66 2.65 -16.30 -6.21
N PRO A 67 1.63 -16.03 -7.06
CA PRO A 67 1.86 -15.64 -8.45
C PRO A 67 2.73 -14.38 -8.54
N GLU A 68 3.59 -14.33 -9.57
CA GLU A 68 4.45 -13.18 -9.86
C GLU A 68 3.67 -11.86 -9.88
N THR A 69 2.43 -11.87 -10.40
CA THR A 69 1.54 -10.71 -10.43
C THR A 69 1.20 -10.17 -9.04
N LYS A 70 0.99 -11.05 -8.05
CA LYS A 70 0.70 -10.65 -6.67
C LYS A 70 1.95 -10.15 -5.96
N ARG A 71 3.12 -10.72 -6.27
CA ARG A 71 4.40 -10.25 -5.70
C ARG A 71 4.74 -8.86 -6.21
N HIS A 72 4.68 -8.66 -7.53
CA HIS A 72 4.82 -7.33 -8.14
C HIS A 72 3.81 -6.33 -7.57
N GLY A 73 2.53 -6.72 -7.43
CA GLY A 73 1.50 -5.86 -6.83
C GLY A 73 1.86 -5.42 -5.41
N ARG A 74 2.28 -6.35 -4.55
CA ARG A 74 2.70 -6.04 -3.17
C ARG A 74 3.92 -5.11 -3.14
N CYS A 75 4.92 -5.37 -3.98
CA CYS A 75 6.12 -4.54 -4.08
C CYS A 75 5.75 -3.11 -4.49
N PHE A 76 4.95 -2.95 -5.55
CA PHE A 76 4.48 -1.64 -6.00
C PHE A 76 3.62 -0.92 -4.95
N ASP A 77 2.70 -1.64 -4.30
CA ASP A 77 1.88 -1.09 -3.21
C ASP A 77 2.75 -0.62 -2.05
N MET A 78 3.83 -1.35 -1.73
CA MET A 78 4.76 -0.95 -0.69
C MET A 78 5.50 0.35 -1.05
N CYS A 79 6.00 0.46 -2.30
CA CYS A 79 6.58 1.71 -2.80
C CYS A 79 5.59 2.89 -2.69
N MET A 80 4.33 2.66 -3.05
CA MET A 80 3.27 3.67 -2.97
C MET A 80 2.95 4.06 -1.52
N ASN A 81 2.90 3.09 -0.61
CA ASN A 81 2.64 3.34 0.80
C ASN A 81 3.76 4.17 1.44
N VAL A 82 5.01 3.90 1.08
CA VAL A 82 6.16 4.71 1.50
C VAL A 82 6.00 6.16 1.04
N LEU A 83 5.65 6.39 -0.23
CA LEU A 83 5.41 7.74 -0.76
C LEU A 83 4.23 8.44 -0.08
N LYS A 84 3.22 7.68 0.35
CA LYS A 84 2.08 8.18 1.14
C LYS A 84 2.40 8.38 2.63
N GLY A 85 3.65 8.20 3.05
CA GLY A 85 4.09 8.40 4.43
C GLY A 85 3.77 7.24 5.38
N SER A 86 3.34 6.08 4.86
CA SER A 86 3.07 4.88 5.64
C SER A 86 4.31 3.97 5.66
N ILE A 87 5.16 4.16 6.67
CA ILE A 87 6.29 3.27 6.95
C ILE A 87 5.92 2.43 8.19
N PRO A 88 5.91 1.08 8.11
CA PRO A 88 5.62 0.25 9.27
C PRO A 88 6.62 0.52 10.40
N PRO A 89 6.16 0.89 11.61
CA PRO A 89 7.07 1.15 12.73
C PRO A 89 7.80 -0.13 13.14
N GLY A 90 9.14 -0.08 13.19
CA GLY A 90 9.98 -1.20 13.61
C GLY A 90 10.33 -2.22 12.53
N ALA A 91 10.00 -1.95 11.26
CA ALA A 91 10.55 -2.73 10.15
C ALA A 91 12.01 -2.32 9.88
N ASP A 92 12.93 -3.30 9.84
CA ASP A 92 14.25 -3.15 9.24
C ASP A 92 14.06 -3.03 7.72
N PHE A 93 13.59 -1.87 7.28
CA PHE A 93 13.18 -1.64 5.90
C PHE A 93 14.33 -1.05 5.10
N SER A 94 14.94 -1.87 4.26
CA SER A 94 15.92 -1.43 3.26
C SER A 94 15.19 -0.89 2.03
N MET A 95 15.30 0.41 1.80
CA MET A 95 14.76 1.04 0.58
C MET A 95 15.46 0.51 -0.68
N ASP A 96 16.75 0.22 -0.57
CA ASP A 96 17.56 -0.27 -1.68
C ASP A 96 17.03 -1.64 -2.15
N ASP A 97 16.74 -2.54 -1.21
CA ASP A 97 16.20 -3.87 -1.50
C ASP A 97 14.82 -3.79 -2.17
N LEU A 98 13.97 -2.87 -1.73
CA LEU A 98 12.64 -2.64 -2.33
C LEU A 98 12.75 -2.17 -3.78
N VAL A 99 13.67 -1.23 -4.04
CA VAL A 99 13.89 -0.69 -5.39
C VAL A 99 14.47 -1.78 -6.28
N GLU A 100 15.45 -2.54 -5.81
CA GLU A 100 16.01 -3.68 -6.55
C GLU A 100 14.93 -4.73 -6.88
N GLU A 101 14.06 -5.07 -5.91
CA GLU A 101 12.95 -6.00 -6.14
C GLU A 101 11.97 -5.48 -7.19
N LEU A 102 11.64 -4.17 -7.14
CA LEU A 102 10.76 -3.54 -8.13
C LEU A 102 11.35 -3.65 -9.54
N PHE A 103 12.64 -3.31 -9.72
CA PHE A 103 13.29 -3.39 -11.02
C PHE A 103 13.39 -4.82 -11.54
N CYS A 104 13.62 -5.80 -10.66
CA CYS A 104 13.58 -7.22 -11.04
C CYS A 104 12.22 -7.62 -11.67
N TYR A 105 11.10 -7.11 -11.15
CA TYR A 105 9.79 -7.36 -11.75
C TYR A 105 9.56 -6.57 -13.04
N LEU A 106 10.04 -5.33 -13.13
CA LEU A 106 9.88 -4.49 -14.33
C LEU A 106 10.67 -5.02 -15.53
N GLU A 107 11.80 -5.68 -15.28
CA GLU A 107 12.62 -6.34 -16.31
C GLU A 107 12.12 -7.75 -16.68
N SER A 108 11.18 -8.29 -15.93
CA SER A 108 10.62 -9.63 -16.19
C SER A 108 9.85 -9.69 -17.50
N THR A 109 10.20 -10.67 -18.34
CA THR A 109 9.51 -10.94 -19.61
C THR A 109 8.22 -11.73 -19.42
N THR A 110 8.01 -12.37 -18.26
CA THR A 110 6.82 -13.20 -17.98
C THR A 110 5.68 -12.40 -17.34
N LEU A 111 6.03 -11.35 -16.57
CA LEU A 111 5.07 -10.52 -15.85
C LEU A 111 3.97 -9.90 -16.75
N PRO A 112 4.26 -9.32 -17.93
CA PRO A 112 3.23 -8.72 -18.78
C PRO A 112 2.13 -9.71 -19.16
N PHE A 113 2.53 -10.92 -19.55
CA PHE A 113 1.61 -11.98 -19.94
C PHE A 113 0.82 -12.52 -18.74
N ALA A 114 1.46 -12.61 -17.58
CA ALA A 114 0.79 -13.02 -16.35
C ALA A 114 -0.27 -12.00 -15.90
N LEU A 115 0.07 -10.70 -15.92
CA LEU A 115 -0.87 -9.59 -15.63
C LEU A 115 -2.03 -9.59 -16.63
N PHE A 116 -1.72 -9.77 -17.91
CA PHE A 116 -2.69 -9.83 -18.98
C PHE A 116 -3.67 -10.99 -18.79
N LYS A 117 -3.18 -12.22 -18.59
CA LYS A 117 -4.01 -13.41 -18.34
C LYS A 117 -4.90 -13.25 -17.11
N GLN A 118 -4.37 -12.66 -16.03
CA GLN A 118 -5.15 -12.38 -14.82
C GLN A 118 -6.29 -11.39 -15.08
N ALA A 119 -6.05 -10.33 -15.84
CA ALA A 119 -7.07 -9.32 -16.17
C ALA A 119 -8.06 -9.80 -17.25
N LEU A 120 -7.60 -10.67 -18.15
CA LEU A 120 -8.38 -11.20 -19.26
C LEU A 120 -9.50 -12.15 -18.77
N ASN A 121 -9.20 -13.03 -17.82
CA ASN A 121 -10.13 -14.03 -17.28
C ASN A 121 -11.53 -13.49 -16.89
N PRO A 122 -11.67 -12.40 -16.11
CA PRO A 122 -12.98 -11.85 -15.77
C PRO A 122 -13.68 -11.12 -16.93
N MET A 123 -12.94 -10.64 -17.93
CA MET A 123 -13.46 -9.86 -19.06
C MET A 123 -14.03 -10.75 -20.18
N VAL A 124 -13.33 -11.84 -20.50
CA VAL A 124 -13.56 -12.66 -21.71
C VAL A 124 -14.98 -13.20 -21.83
N ASN A 125 -15.61 -13.57 -20.72
CA ASN A 125 -16.97 -14.12 -20.73
C ASN A 125 -18.07 -13.04 -20.80
N ARG A 126 -17.69 -11.75 -20.72
CA ARG A 126 -18.62 -10.61 -20.74
C ARG A 126 -18.66 -9.89 -22.09
N LEU A 127 -17.77 -10.26 -23.02
CA LEU A 127 -17.71 -9.70 -24.36
C LEU A 127 -18.54 -10.52 -25.36
N PRO A 128 -19.06 -9.91 -26.43
CA PRO A 128 -19.68 -10.65 -27.52
C PRO A 128 -18.72 -11.68 -28.12
N GLU A 129 -19.27 -12.83 -28.53
CA GLU A 129 -18.51 -14.00 -28.96
C GLU A 129 -17.50 -13.69 -30.09
N LYS A 130 -17.89 -12.84 -31.04
CA LYS A 130 -17.04 -12.38 -32.16
C LYS A 130 -15.70 -11.76 -31.72
N TYR A 131 -15.69 -11.01 -30.61
CA TYR A 131 -14.48 -10.35 -30.10
C TYR A 131 -13.76 -11.27 -29.11
N CYS A 132 -14.51 -12.03 -28.33
CA CYS A 132 -14.00 -13.00 -27.37
C CYS A 132 -13.11 -14.07 -28.03
N THR A 133 -13.55 -14.68 -29.15
CA THR A 133 -12.78 -15.71 -29.85
C THR A 133 -11.46 -15.15 -30.40
N LYS A 134 -11.50 -13.98 -31.05
CA LYS A 134 -10.31 -13.29 -31.57
C LYS A 134 -9.29 -12.96 -30.48
N ILE A 135 -9.75 -12.45 -29.34
CA ILE A 135 -8.85 -12.12 -28.22
C ILE A 135 -8.24 -13.40 -27.64
N LYS A 136 -9.00 -14.49 -27.51
CA LYS A 136 -8.48 -15.78 -27.05
C LYS A 136 -7.40 -16.33 -27.99
N GLU A 137 -7.68 -16.35 -29.30
CA GLU A 137 -6.73 -16.84 -30.32
C GLU A 137 -5.41 -16.07 -30.29
N ILE A 138 -5.47 -14.74 -30.17
CA ILE A 138 -4.27 -13.90 -30.07
C ILE A 138 -3.55 -14.13 -28.73
N ALA A 139 -4.28 -14.36 -27.65
CA ALA A 139 -3.72 -14.59 -26.31
C ALA A 139 -3.11 -15.99 -26.11
N GLU A 140 -3.28 -16.93 -27.04
CA GLU A 140 -2.66 -18.27 -26.96
C GLU A 140 -1.14 -18.23 -27.16
N VAL A 141 -0.66 -17.29 -27.98
CA VAL A 141 0.77 -17.08 -28.21
C VAL A 141 1.22 -15.91 -27.35
N ASP A 142 2.21 -16.09 -26.48
CA ASP A 142 2.75 -14.98 -25.69
C ASP A 142 3.68 -14.12 -26.58
N SER A 143 3.20 -12.96 -27.05
CA SER A 143 3.96 -11.99 -27.84
C SER A 143 3.63 -10.55 -27.44
N MET A 144 4.64 -9.68 -27.34
CA MET A 144 4.43 -8.26 -27.00
C MET A 144 3.59 -7.52 -28.06
N GLY A 145 3.62 -7.96 -29.32
CA GLY A 145 2.79 -7.37 -30.38
C GLY A 145 1.29 -7.59 -30.15
N ASN A 146 0.91 -8.56 -29.32
CA ASN A 146 -0.48 -8.89 -29.07
C ASN A 146 -1.19 -7.81 -28.26
N PHE A 147 -0.48 -7.06 -27.42
CA PHE A 147 -1.07 -5.97 -26.65
C PHE A 147 -1.67 -4.88 -27.57
N ALA A 148 -0.94 -4.51 -28.63
CA ALA A 148 -1.42 -3.55 -29.63
C ALA A 148 -2.59 -4.10 -30.46
N LEU A 149 -2.52 -5.38 -30.86
CA LEU A 149 -3.61 -6.03 -31.60
C LEU A 149 -4.90 -6.12 -30.79
N ILE A 150 -4.80 -6.50 -29.51
CA ILE A 150 -5.95 -6.62 -28.62
C ILE A 150 -6.54 -5.25 -28.30
N LYS A 151 -5.70 -4.21 -28.14
CA LYS A 151 -6.16 -2.83 -28.03
C LYS A 151 -7.00 -2.42 -29.24
N SER A 152 -6.51 -2.67 -30.46
CA SER A 152 -7.26 -2.38 -31.69
C SER A 152 -8.61 -3.12 -31.77
N ILE A 153 -8.68 -4.36 -31.28
CA ILE A 153 -9.94 -5.12 -31.23
C ILE A 153 -10.91 -4.50 -30.21
N LEU A 154 -10.41 -4.03 -29.07
CA LEU A 154 -11.21 -3.33 -28.08
C LEU A 154 -11.69 -1.97 -28.60
N ASP A 155 -10.85 -1.23 -29.32
CA ASP A 155 -11.21 0.04 -29.96
C ASP A 155 -12.32 -0.16 -31.01
N ASP A 156 -12.22 -1.21 -31.84
CA ASP A 156 -13.28 -1.61 -32.78
C ASP A 156 -14.58 -1.97 -32.07
N TYR A 157 -14.48 -2.68 -30.94
CA TYR A 157 -15.64 -3.00 -30.10
C TYR A 157 -16.28 -1.73 -29.55
N PHE A 158 -15.51 -0.83 -28.95
CA PHE A 158 -16.02 0.44 -28.42
C PHE A 158 -16.63 1.34 -29.50
N GLY A 159 -16.08 1.34 -30.71
CA GLY A 159 -16.63 2.07 -31.86
C GLY A 159 -17.98 1.54 -32.36
N SER A 160 -18.31 0.28 -32.04
CA SER A 160 -19.59 -0.35 -32.42
C SER A 160 -20.72 -0.16 -31.40
N LEU A 161 -20.44 0.42 -30.22
CA LEU A 161 -21.37 0.52 -29.11
C LEU A 161 -22.14 1.85 -29.09
N SER A 162 -23.35 1.82 -28.51
CA SER A 162 -24.07 3.03 -28.14
C SER A 162 -23.50 3.66 -26.86
N HIS A 163 -23.82 4.93 -26.58
CA HIS A 163 -23.26 5.66 -25.43
C HIS A 163 -23.51 4.98 -24.08
N THR A 164 -24.70 4.40 -23.87
CA THR A 164 -25.05 3.68 -22.63
C THR A 164 -24.34 2.35 -22.49
N GLU A 165 -24.10 1.65 -23.60
CA GLU A 165 -23.37 0.38 -23.60
C GLU A 165 -21.87 0.61 -23.48
N TRP A 166 -21.38 1.75 -23.96
CA TRP A 166 -19.98 2.14 -23.90
C TRP A 166 -19.47 2.28 -22.47
N GLU A 167 -20.24 2.92 -21.57
CA GLU A 167 -19.83 3.07 -20.16
C GLU A 167 -19.73 1.72 -19.44
N MET A 168 -20.71 0.83 -19.66
CA MET A 168 -20.70 -0.51 -19.10
C MET A 168 -19.55 -1.36 -19.66
N ALA A 169 -19.35 -1.31 -20.98
CA ALA A 169 -18.25 -2.01 -21.64
C ALA A 169 -16.89 -1.49 -21.17
N LYS A 170 -16.74 -0.18 -21.01
CA LYS A 170 -15.52 0.45 -20.49
C LYS A 170 -15.24 -0.03 -19.08
N ALA A 171 -16.23 -0.01 -18.18
CA ALA A 171 -16.04 -0.50 -16.81
C ALA A 171 -15.57 -1.96 -16.76
N VAL A 172 -16.05 -2.81 -17.68
CA VAL A 172 -15.66 -4.22 -17.77
C VAL A 172 -14.26 -4.42 -18.39
N CYS A 173 -13.91 -3.61 -19.40
CA CYS A 173 -12.68 -3.80 -20.17
C CYS A 173 -11.52 -2.91 -19.70
N ASN A 174 -11.76 -1.94 -18.81
CA ASN A 174 -10.79 -0.90 -18.44
C ASN A 174 -9.46 -1.48 -17.98
N THR A 175 -9.49 -2.52 -17.13
CA THR A 175 -8.28 -3.13 -16.59
C THR A 175 -7.42 -3.75 -17.69
N VAL A 176 -8.05 -4.42 -18.67
CA VAL A 176 -7.34 -5.02 -19.81
C VAL A 176 -6.85 -3.95 -20.77
N TYR A 177 -7.68 -2.93 -21.03
CA TYR A 177 -7.32 -1.80 -21.87
C TYR A 177 -6.08 -1.06 -21.34
N GLN A 178 -6.06 -0.75 -20.04
CA GLN A 178 -4.92 -0.11 -19.39
C GLN A 178 -3.65 -0.96 -19.46
N ILE A 179 -3.76 -2.29 -19.31
CA ILE A 179 -2.61 -3.20 -19.46
C ILE A 179 -2.10 -3.14 -20.92
N CYS A 180 -2.99 -3.21 -21.91
CA CYS A 180 -2.61 -3.09 -23.30
C CYS A 180 -1.93 -1.75 -23.63
N GLU A 181 -2.42 -0.63 -23.10
CA GLU A 181 -1.78 0.68 -23.25
C GLU A 181 -0.40 0.74 -22.60
N ARG A 182 -0.26 0.20 -21.38
CA ARG A 182 1.03 0.18 -20.66
C ARG A 182 2.11 -0.58 -21.42
N PHE A 183 1.75 -1.70 -22.05
CA PHE A 183 2.69 -2.59 -22.76
C PHE A 183 2.75 -2.36 -24.28
N GLU A 184 2.05 -1.37 -24.82
CA GLU A 184 1.97 -1.10 -26.27
C GLU A 184 3.36 -0.91 -26.91
N ASN A 185 4.25 -0.17 -26.24
CA ASN A 185 5.64 0.06 -26.68
C ASN A 185 6.65 -0.88 -25.99
N GLY A 186 6.20 -2.02 -25.48
CA GLY A 186 7.05 -3.03 -24.84
C GLY A 186 7.26 -2.82 -23.33
N LEU A 187 8.26 -3.51 -22.79
CA LEU A 187 8.56 -3.51 -21.35
C LEU A 187 8.97 -2.13 -20.83
N LEU A 188 9.80 -1.40 -21.59
CA LEU A 188 10.29 -0.08 -21.19
C LEU A 188 9.16 0.94 -20.99
N SER A 189 8.09 0.80 -21.78
CA SER A 189 6.87 1.62 -21.65
C SER A 189 6.21 1.42 -20.29
N ASN A 190 6.10 0.18 -19.84
CA ASN A 190 5.56 -0.15 -18.53
C ASN A 190 6.48 0.36 -17.40
N THR A 191 7.79 0.19 -17.53
CA THR A 191 8.76 0.76 -16.57
C THR A 191 8.59 2.28 -16.45
N GLY A 192 8.49 2.98 -17.58
CA GLY A 192 8.23 4.42 -17.60
C GLY A 192 6.91 4.79 -16.94
N TYR A 193 5.84 4.03 -17.20
CA TYR A 193 4.54 4.21 -16.56
C TYR A 193 4.63 4.08 -15.02
N VAL A 194 5.28 3.02 -14.53
CA VAL A 194 5.42 2.76 -13.09
C VAL A 194 6.24 3.86 -12.42
N LEU A 195 7.38 4.24 -12.99
CA LEU A 195 8.22 5.31 -12.46
C LEU A 195 7.51 6.67 -12.48
N ASN A 196 6.84 7.01 -13.59
CA ASN A 196 6.05 8.24 -13.66
C ASN A 196 4.93 8.26 -12.61
N SER A 197 4.27 7.13 -12.37
CA SER A 197 3.23 7.04 -11.34
C SER A 197 3.78 7.30 -9.94
N LEU A 198 4.97 6.76 -9.61
CA LEU A 198 5.63 7.01 -8.33
C LEU A 198 6.09 8.48 -8.20
N LEU A 199 6.70 9.02 -9.25
CA LEU A 199 7.14 10.42 -9.27
C LEU A 199 5.98 11.41 -9.23
N ASP A 200 4.87 11.09 -9.89
CA ASP A 200 3.65 11.89 -9.87
C ASP A 200 3.01 11.90 -8.48
N GLU A 201 2.98 10.77 -7.78
CA GLU A 201 2.49 10.72 -6.39
C GLU A 201 3.34 11.63 -5.49
N TYR A 202 4.67 11.49 -5.57
CA TYR A 202 5.59 12.34 -4.81
C TYR A 202 5.37 13.83 -5.12
N LYS A 203 5.33 14.18 -6.41
CA LYS A 203 5.14 15.55 -6.87
C LYS A 203 3.79 16.12 -6.46
N GLN A 204 2.72 15.32 -6.52
CA GLN A 204 1.38 15.74 -6.10
C GLN A 204 1.38 16.12 -4.62
N CYS A 205 2.05 15.34 -3.77
CA CYS A 205 2.19 15.64 -2.36
C CYS A 205 3.03 16.91 -2.12
N GLU A 206 4.25 16.97 -2.66
CA GLU A 206 5.21 18.04 -2.37
C GLU A 206 4.78 19.42 -2.89
N ARG A 207 4.01 19.46 -4.00
CA ARG A 207 3.55 20.73 -4.59
C ARG A 207 2.73 21.58 -3.61
N PHE A 208 2.04 20.96 -2.64
CA PHE A 208 1.26 21.70 -1.64
C PHE A 208 2.15 22.43 -0.62
N PHE A 209 3.34 21.90 -0.36
CA PHE A 209 4.27 22.42 0.64
C PHE A 209 5.38 23.30 0.04
N GLU A 210 5.51 23.32 -1.28
CA GLU A 210 6.49 24.15 -1.97
C GLU A 210 6.21 25.65 -1.79
N GLY A 211 7.17 26.37 -1.20
CA GLY A 211 7.14 27.84 -1.11
C GLY A 211 6.16 28.44 -0.09
N ARG A 212 5.62 27.63 0.81
CA ARG A 212 4.69 28.07 1.88
C ARG A 212 5.15 27.59 3.25
N VAL A 213 4.67 28.27 4.29
CA VAL A 213 4.79 27.77 5.67
C VAL A 213 3.81 26.61 5.84
N TYR A 214 4.22 25.57 6.55
CA TYR A 214 3.44 24.34 6.71
C TYR A 214 1.99 24.59 7.17
N ASP A 215 1.79 25.45 8.17
CA ASP A 215 0.46 25.75 8.71
C ASP A 215 -0.49 26.34 7.66
N ASP A 216 0.02 27.22 6.78
CA ASP A 216 -0.76 27.82 5.70
C ASP A 216 -1.11 26.80 4.62
N ALA A 217 -0.18 25.89 4.31
CA ALA A 217 -0.42 24.81 3.35
C ALA A 217 -1.50 23.84 3.83
N VAL A 218 -1.46 23.46 5.12
CA VAL A 218 -2.45 22.58 5.74
C VAL A 218 -3.82 23.26 5.86
N ALA A 219 -3.86 24.56 6.15
CA ALA A 219 -5.12 25.31 6.20
C ALA A 219 -5.87 25.26 4.86
N LEU A 220 -5.15 25.45 3.74
CA LEU A 220 -5.74 25.40 2.39
C LEU A 220 -6.26 24.01 2.02
N LEU A 221 -5.56 22.95 2.42
CA LEU A 221 -6.02 21.57 2.21
C LEU A 221 -7.33 21.25 2.94
N ASN A 222 -7.65 21.97 4.01
CA ASN A 222 -8.93 21.79 4.73
C ASN A 222 -10.09 22.61 4.12
N GLU A 223 -9.80 23.53 3.20
CA GLU A 223 -10.80 24.38 2.54
C GLU A 223 -11.25 23.84 1.17
N GLU A 224 -10.46 22.95 0.55
CA GLU A 224 -10.81 22.18 -0.65
C GLU A 224 -11.66 20.93 -0.34
#